data_AF-A0A353T7P1-F1
#
_entry.id   AF-A0A353T7P1-F1
#
_cell.length_a   1.000
_cell.length_b   1.000
_cell.length_c   1.000
_cell.angle_alpha   90.00
_cell.angle_beta   90.00
_cell.angle_gamma   90.00
#
_symmetry.space_group_name_H-M   'P 1'
#
loop_
_entity.id
_entity.type
_entity.pdbx_description
1 polymer ?
#
loop_
_entity_poly.entity_id
_entity_poly.type
_entity_poly.pdbx_seq_one_letter_code
_entity_poly.pdbx_strand_id
1 'polypeptide(L)'
;MTLALAGGTNGMAILGAAIGCGMIIIGAGFGIGIIGGKALESQARQPENSGRLFSTMIIAAALIEGVTFFALLVCFLAVFWSK
;
A
#
# COMPACT_ATOMS: atom_id res chain seq x y z
N MET A 1 20.83 24.94 -31.21
CA MET A 1 19.46 25.38 -31.56
C MET A 1 18.78 24.13 -32.11
N THR A 2 18.05 23.37 -31.32
CA THR A 2 16.82 23.81 -30.65
C THR A 2 16.71 23.25 -29.24
N LEU A 3 16.82 24.15 -28.27
CA LEU A 3 16.33 23.97 -26.92
C LEU A 3 14.80 24.08 -27.01
N ALA A 4 14.06 22.98 -27.08
CA ALA A 4 12.61 22.97 -26.97
C ALA A 4 12.12 21.58 -26.50
N LEU A 5 11.42 21.55 -25.37
CA LEU A 5 10.88 20.40 -24.61
C LEU A 5 11.86 19.58 -23.74
N ALA A 6 12.33 20.20 -22.66
CA ALA A 6 12.79 19.49 -21.45
C ALA A 6 11.70 19.43 -20.35
N GLY A 7 10.40 19.39 -20.68
CA GLY A 7 9.36 19.61 -19.65
C GLY A 7 7.95 19.10 -19.94
N GLY A 8 7.78 17.90 -20.51
CA GLY A 8 6.44 17.36 -20.83
C GLY A 8 6.12 16.00 -20.21
N THR A 9 7.01 15.02 -20.33
CA THR A 9 6.70 13.61 -20.03
C THR A 9 7.00 13.21 -18.59
N ASN A 10 8.14 13.65 -18.05
CA ASN A 10 8.62 13.17 -16.74
C ASN A 10 7.83 13.76 -15.58
N GLY A 11 7.35 15.01 -15.71
CA GLY A 11 6.53 15.65 -14.68
C GLY A 11 5.17 14.97 -14.49
N MET A 12 4.52 14.57 -15.58
CA MET A 12 3.23 13.88 -15.53
C MET A 12 3.37 12.44 -15.02
N ALA A 13 4.45 11.74 -15.37
CA ALA A 13 4.76 10.42 -14.83
C ALA A 13 4.99 10.45 -13.30
N ILE A 14 5.75 11.44 -12.80
CA ILE A 14 5.98 11.63 -11.37
C ILE A 14 4.66 11.97 -10.65
N LEU A 15 3.84 12.86 -11.20
CA LEU A 15 2.56 13.24 -10.60
C LEU A 15 1.60 12.04 -10.54
N GLY A 16 1.48 11.27 -11.62
CA GLY A 16 0.65 10.06 -11.67
C GLY A 16 1.10 9.01 -10.66
N ALA A 17 2.41 8.77 -10.54
CA ALA A 17 2.96 7.85 -9.55
C ALA A 17 2.74 8.32 -8.11
N ALA A 18 2.87 9.62 -7.82
CA ALA A 18 2.62 10.18 -6.49
C ALA A 18 1.15 10.00 -6.06
N ILE A 19 0.21 10.28 -6.96
CA ILE A 19 -1.23 10.07 -6.71
C ILE A 19 -1.52 8.58 -6.54
N GLY A 20 -0.97 7.73 -7.41
CA GLY A 20 -1.12 6.27 -7.34
C GLY A 20 -0.64 5.70 -6.01
N CYS A 21 0.60 6.05 -5.58
CA CYS A 21 1.14 5.67 -4.28
C CYS A 21 0.24 6.13 -3.13
N GLY A 22 -0.26 7.37 -3.17
CA GLY A 22 -1.16 7.90 -2.15
C GLY A 22 -2.44 7.06 -2.01
N MET A 23 -3.07 6.71 -3.13
CA MET A 23 -4.27 5.86 -3.12
C MET A 23 -3.99 4.45 -2.61
N ILE A 24 -2.85 3.86 -3.00
CA ILE A 24 -2.43 2.52 -2.53
C ILE A 24 -2.30 2.52 -1.00
N ILE A 25 -1.61 3.50 -0.42
CA ILE A 25 -1.40 3.60 1.03
C ILE A 25 -2.72 3.83 1.77
N ILE A 26 -3.63 4.66 1.23
CA ILE A 26 -4.95 4.87 1.84
C ILE A 26 -5.74 3.56 1.89
N GLY A 27 -5.77 2.81 0.78
CA GLY A 27 -6.45 1.51 0.72
C GLY A 27 -5.84 0.47 1.67
N ALA A 28 -4.52 0.37 1.69
CA ALA A 28 -3.78 -0.54 2.56
C ALA A 28 -4.01 -0.21 4.04
N GLY A 29 -3.85 1.06 4.42
CA GLY A 29 -4.05 1.57 5.77
C GLY A 29 -5.48 1.33 6.29
N PHE A 30 -6.48 1.52 5.43
CA PHE A 30 -7.87 1.22 5.77
C PHE A 30 -8.10 -0.27 5.99
N GLY A 31 -7.60 -1.13 5.09
CA GLY A 31 -7.72 -2.58 5.19
C GLY A 31 -7.07 -3.14 6.45
N ILE A 32 -5.82 -2.77 6.72
CA ILE A 32 -5.10 -3.23 7.92
C ILE A 32 -5.75 -2.70 9.21
N GLY A 33 -6.24 -1.45 9.20
CA GLY A 33 -6.92 -0.85 10.34
C GLY A 33 -8.18 -1.62 10.73
N ILE A 34 -8.98 -2.04 9.76
CA ILE A 34 -10.18 -2.88 10.02
C ILE A 34 -9.78 -4.25 10.57
N ILE A 35 -8.80 -4.91 9.96
CA ILE A 35 -8.34 -6.23 10.40
C ILE A 35 -7.84 -6.17 11.85
N GLY A 36 -6.96 -5.22 12.15
CA GLY A 36 -6.43 -5.02 13.50
C GLY A 36 -7.53 -4.68 14.50
N GLY A 37 -8.42 -3.75 14.17
CA GLY A 37 -9.54 -3.37 15.05
C GLY A 37 -10.45 -4.55 15.38
N LYS A 38 -10.84 -5.35 14.37
CA LYS A 38 -11.69 -6.53 14.56
C LYS A 38 -10.99 -7.66 15.31
N ALA A 39 -9.69 -7.84 15.09
CA ALA A 39 -8.90 -8.80 15.84
C ALA A 39 -8.83 -8.42 17.32
N LEU A 40 -8.59 -7.15 17.65
CA LEU A 40 -8.55 -6.65 19.02
C LEU A 40 -9.90 -6.78 19.74
N GLU A 41 -11.01 -6.40 19.08
CA GLU A 41 -12.36 -6.62 19.63
C GLU A 41 -12.62 -8.10 19.93
N SER A 42 -12.19 -9.00 19.03
CA SER A 42 -12.40 -10.44 19.18
C SER A 42 -11.53 -11.03 20.29
N GLN A 43 -10.27 -10.59 20.41
CA GLN A 43 -9.35 -11.00 21.48
C GLN A 43 -9.85 -10.57 22.85
N ALA A 44 -10.41 -9.36 22.97
CA ALA A 44 -11.00 -8.87 24.21
C ALA A 44 -12.21 -9.71 24.66
N ARG A 45 -13.01 -10.24 23.71
CA ARG A 45 -14.18 -11.08 24.02
C ARG A 45 -13.85 -12.54 24.25
N GLN A 46 -12.76 -13.06 23.67
CA GLN A 46 -12.36 -14.46 23.75
C GLN A 46 -10.84 -14.56 24.01
N PRO A 47 -10.39 -14.26 25.23
CA PRO A 47 -8.97 -14.23 25.55
C PRO A 47 -8.30 -15.61 25.37
N GLU A 48 -9.03 -16.70 25.61
CA GLU A 48 -8.56 -18.08 25.38
C GLU A 48 -8.13 -18.37 23.93
N ASN A 49 -8.69 -17.66 22.96
CA ASN A 49 -8.40 -17.85 21.53
C ASN A 49 -7.41 -16.81 20.97
N SER A 50 -6.79 -15.98 21.82
CA SER A 50 -5.99 -14.83 21.38
C SER A 50 -4.82 -15.21 20.47
N GLY A 51 -4.13 -16.31 20.75
CA GLY A 51 -3.01 -16.78 19.92
C GLY A 51 -3.43 -17.08 18.49
N ARG A 52 -4.54 -17.82 18.31
CA ARG A 52 -5.07 -18.16 16.98
C ARG A 52 -5.59 -16.93 16.23
N LEU A 53 -6.23 -16.00 16.94
CA LEU A 53 -6.69 -14.72 16.38
C LEU A 53 -5.50 -13.88 15.89
N PHE A 54 -4.43 -13.78 16.69
CA PHE A 54 -3.22 -13.07 16.30
C PHE A 54 -2.58 -13.67 15.05
N SER A 55 -2.42 -15.00 14.98
CA SER A 55 -1.88 -15.66 13.78
C SER A 55 -2.73 -15.37 12.54
N THR A 56 -4.05 -15.45 12.65
CA THR A 56 -4.96 -15.18 11.52
C THR A 56 -4.89 -13.70 11.09
N MET A 57 -4.82 -12.79 12.06
CA MET A 57 -4.66 -11.35 11.83
C MET A 57 -3.36 -11.05 11.07
N ILE A 58 -2.23 -11.62 11.51
CA ILE A 58 -0.93 -11.38 10.87
C ILE A 58 -0.88 -11.99 9.46
N ILE A 59 -1.51 -13.14 9.22
CA ILE A 59 -1.62 -13.70 7.86
C ILE A 59 -2.39 -12.74 6.95
N ALA A 60 -3.54 -12.25 7.40
CA ALA A 60 -4.33 -11.29 6.63
C ALA A 60 -3.58 -9.97 6.40
N ALA A 61 -2.87 -9.48 7.43
CA ALA A 61 -2.01 -8.31 7.33
C ALA A 61 -0.89 -8.50 6.29
N ALA A 62 -0.20 -9.64 6.33
CA ALA A 62 0.87 -9.95 5.39
C ALA A 62 0.39 -10.03 3.94
N LEU A 63 -0.83 -10.52 3.70
CA LEU A 63 -1.43 -10.54 2.37
C LEU A 63 -1.70 -9.12 1.85
N ILE A 64 -2.23 -8.23 2.69
CA ILE A 64 -2.43 -6.81 2.32
C ILE A 64 -1.08 -6.14 2.05
N GLU A 65 -0.10 -6.32 2.94
CA GLU A 65 1.23 -5.74 2.79
C GLU A 65 1.93 -6.24 1.51
N GLY A 66 1.79 -7.53 1.18
CA GLY A 66 2.36 -8.10 -0.05
C GLY A 66 1.83 -7.43 -1.31
N VAL A 67 0.51 -7.24 -1.41
CA VAL A 67 -0.12 -6.57 -2.58
C VAL A 67 0.22 -5.08 -2.60
N THR A 68 0.22 -4.43 -1.43
CA THR A 68 0.55 -3.01 -1.26
C THR A 68 1.98 -2.73 -1.71
N PHE A 69 2.94 -3.51 -1.23
CA PHE A 69 4.35 -3.39 -1.58
C PHE A 69 4.57 -3.63 -3.09
N PHE A 70 3.90 -4.63 -3.66
CA PHE A 70 3.99 -4.88 -5.10
C PHE A 70 3.44 -3.70 -5.92
N ALA A 71 2.30 -3.12 -5.53
CA ALA A 71 1.73 -1.96 -6.20
C ALA A 71 2.63 -0.72 -6.10
N LEU A 72 3.23 -0.45 -4.93
CA LEU A 72 4.21 0.63 -4.76
C LEU A 72 5.46 0.42 -5.61
N LEU A 73 5.91 -0.83 -5.75
CA LEU A 73 7.03 -1.20 -6.61
C LEU A 73 6.71 -0.91 -8.09
N VAL A 74 5.47 -1.17 -8.54
CA VAL A 74 5.03 -0.78 -9.89
C VAL A 74 5.04 0.75 -10.07
N CYS A 75 4.55 1.51 -9.10
CA CYS A 75 4.62 2.98 -9.15
C CYS A 75 6.07 3.50 -9.19
N PHE A 76 6.96 2.88 -8.42
CA PHE A 76 8.39 3.21 -8.45
C PHE A 76 9.02 2.89 -9.81
N LEU A 77 8.76 1.71 -10.37
CA LEU A 77 9.26 1.31 -11.69
C LEU A 77 8.74 2.23 -12.81
N ALA A 78 7.49 2.68 -12.73
CA ALA A 78 6.92 3.63 -13.69
C ALA A 78 7.70 4.95 -13.74
N VAL A 79 8.15 5.47 -12.58
CA VAL A 79 8.99 6.68 -12.53
C VAL A 79 10.42 6.39 -12.95
N PHE A 80 10.97 5.23 -12.54
CA PHE A 80 12.34 4.86 -12.84
C PHE A 80 12.59 4.66 -14.33
N TRP A 81 11.68 3.99 -15.05
CA TRP A 81 11.76 3.79 -16.49
C TRP A 81 11.24 4.95 -17.34
N SER A 82 10.60 5.95 -16.73
CA SER A 82 10.19 7.17 -17.43
C SER A 82 11.35 8.18 -17.60
N LYS A 83 12.57 7.84 -17.17
CA LYS A 83 13.76 8.68 -17.32
C LYS A 83 14.44 8.50 -18.67
#